data_AF-A0A2U1VPC0-F1
#
_entry.id   AF-A0A2U1VPC0-F1
#
_cell.length_a   1.000
_cell.length_b   1.000
_cell.length_c   1.000
_cell.angle_alpha   90.00
_cell.angle_beta   90.00
_cell.angle_gamma   90.00
#
_symmetry.space_group_name_H-M   'P 1'
#
loop_
_entity.id
_entity.type
_entity.pdbx_description
1 polymer ?
#
loop_
_entity_poly.entity_id
_entity_poly.type
_entity_poly.pdbx_seq_one_letter_code
_entity_poly.pdbx_strand_id
1 'polypeptide(L)' 'MAFLSPPFGYSLFYLKSVTPPQISMAMIFRSAVPFLGLQAFGVFLCILFPGIVLWLPRLVYG' A
#
# COMPACT_ATOMS: atom_id res chain seq x y z
N MET A 1 1.42 -0.49 3.37
CA MET A 1 0.17 -1.00 4.01
C MET A 1 -0.41 -0.05 5.07
N ALA A 2 0.36 0.43 6.05
CA ALA A 2 -0.13 1.25 7.17
C ALA A 2 -0.53 2.73 6.85
N PHE A 3 -0.75 3.11 5.59
CA PHE A 3 -1.16 4.48 5.23
C PHE A 3 -2.52 4.54 4.51
N LEU A 4 -3.08 3.38 4.14
CA LEU A 4 -4.19 3.24 3.20
C LEU A 4 -5.30 2.27 3.69
N SER A 5 -5.08 1.49 4.74
CA SER A 5 -6.08 0.57 5.30
C SER A 5 -6.68 1.13 6.61
N PRO A 6 -8.00 1.09 6.85
CA PRO A 6 -8.57 1.52 8.13
C PRO A 6 -8.16 0.52 9.23
N PRO A 7 -7.63 0.90 10.41
CA PRO A 7 -7.68 2.19 11.14
C PRO A 7 -6.47 3.15 10.93
N PHE A 8 -5.52 2.80 10.07
CA PHE A 8 -4.29 3.56 9.77
C PHE A 8 -4.38 4.40 8.47
N GLY A 9 -5.58 4.76 8.03
CA GLY A 9 -5.83 5.50 6.79
C GLY A 9 -5.55 7.00 6.87
N TYR A 10 -4.48 7.45 7.56
CA TYR A 10 -4.16 8.88 7.72
C TYR A 10 -4.16 9.64 6.39
N SER A 11 -3.60 9.03 5.33
CA SER A 11 -3.57 9.62 3.98
C SER A 11 -4.96 9.74 3.36
N LEU A 12 -5.87 8.81 3.66
CA LEU A 12 -7.25 8.83 3.17
C LEU A 12 -8.10 9.85 3.93
N PHE A 13 -7.86 10.04 5.24
CA PHE A 13 -8.48 11.10 6.04
C PHE A 13 -7.96 12.48 5.64
N TYR A 14 -6.65 12.60 5.35
CA TYR A 14 -6.07 13.81 4.77
C TYR A 14 -6.66 14.11 3.39
N LEU A 15 -6.81 13.10 2.53
CA LEU A 15 -7.46 13.30 1.24
C LEU A 15 -8.91 13.76 1.45
N LYS A 16 -9.65 13.15 2.39
CA LYS A 16 -11.02 13.56 2.70
C LYS A 16 -11.13 15.01 3.20
N SER A 17 -10.12 15.55 3.90
CA SER A 17 -10.16 16.95 4.37
C SER A 17 -10.02 17.98 3.24
N VAL A 18 -9.45 17.60 2.10
CA VAL A 18 -9.31 18.49 0.92
C VAL A 18 -10.30 18.17 -0.20
N THR A 19 -11.04 17.07 -0.09
CA THR A 19 -11.92 16.58 -1.15
C THR A 19 -13.36 17.11 -0.99
N PRO A 20 -14.05 17.49 -2.08
CA PRO A 20 -15.42 17.99 -2.03
C PRO A 20 -16.40 17.08 -1.26
N PRO A 21 -17.45 17.65 -0.63
CA PRO A 21 -18.38 16.91 0.23
C PRO A 21 -19.15 15.80 -0.50
N GLN A 22 -19.25 15.87 -1.83
CA GLN A 22 -19.89 14.85 -2.67
C GLN A 22 -19.10 13.51 -2.70
N ILE A 23 -17.80 13.54 -2.41
CA ILE A 23 -16.98 12.33 -2.37
C ILE A 23 -17.06 11.71 -0.99
N SER A 24 -17.67 10.53 -0.89
CA SER A 24 -17.78 9.79 0.37
C SER A 24 -16.46 9.10 0.73
N MET A 25 -16.26 8.86 2.02
CA MET A 25 -15.09 8.11 2.51
C MET A 25 -15.03 6.70 1.90
N ALA A 26 -16.19 6.07 1.69
CA ALA A 26 -16.29 4.77 1.03
C ALA A 26 -15.76 4.78 -0.41
N MET A 27 -15.96 5.88 -1.16
CA MET A 27 -15.43 6.02 -2.52
C MET A 27 -13.90 6.09 -2.52
N ILE A 28 -13.33 6.82 -1.56
CA ILE A 28 -11.89 6.95 -1.35
C ILE A 28 -11.27 5.60 -0.93
N PHE A 29 -11.93 4.85 -0.06
CA PHE A 29 -11.47 3.50 0.29
C PHE A 29 -11.53 2.55 -0.91
N ARG A 30 -12.60 2.58 -1.70
CA ARG A 30 -12.77 1.69 -2.85
C ARG A 30 -11.71 1.93 -3.93
N SER A 31 -11.25 3.16 -4.12
CA SER A 31 -10.15 3.46 -5.04
C SER A 31 -8.77 3.04 -4.50
N ALA A 32 -8.59 2.98 -3.18
CA ALA A 32 -7.35 2.53 -2.55
C ALA A 32 -7.18 0.99 -2.54
N VAL A 33 -8.28 0.22 -2.54
CA VAL A 33 -8.27 -1.26 -2.56
C VAL A 33 -7.42 -1.88 -3.68
N PRO A 34 -7.53 -1.51 -4.97
CA PRO A 34 -6.71 -2.11 -6.02
C PRO A 34 -5.21 -1.88 -5.81
N PHE A 35 -4.85 -0.70 -5.29
CA PHE A 35 -3.45 -0.37 -5.00
C PHE A 35 -2.91 -1.16 -3.79
N LEU A 36 -3.74 -1.39 -2.78
CA LEU A 36 -3.42 -2.29 -1.67
C LEU A 36 -3.23 -3.73 -2.14
N GLY A 37 -4.07 -4.19 -3.08
CA GLY A 37 -3.93 -5.51 -3.72
C GLY A 37 -2.60 -5.65 -4.44
N LEU A 38 -2.19 -4.64 -5.21
CA LEU A 38 -0.90 -4.64 -5.90
C LEU A 38 0.29 -4.66 -4.92
N GLN A 39 0.22 -3.90 -3.82
CA GLN A 39 1.25 -3.95 -2.77
C GLN A 39 1.35 -5.32 -2.12
N ALA A 40 0.21 -5.92 -1.75
CA ALA A 40 0.17 -7.25 -1.15
C ALA A 40 0.73 -8.31 -2.10
N PHE A 41 0.40 -8.20 -3.40
CA PHE A 41 0.96 -9.07 -4.43
C PHE A 41 2.48 -8.93 -4.56
N GLY A 42 3.01 -7.70 -4.54
CA GLY A 42 4.45 -7.46 -4.55
C GLY A 42 5.16 -8.10 -3.35
N VAL A 43 4.60 -7.95 -2.14
CA VAL A 43 5.12 -8.61 -0.93
C VAL A 43 5.05 -10.13 -1.06
N PHE A 44 3.95 -10.66 -1.58
CA PHE A 44 3.79 -12.10 -1.81
C PHE A 44 4.85 -12.65 -2.78
N LEU A 45 5.16 -11.92 -3.85
CA LEU A 45 6.26 -12.28 -4.76
C LEU A 45 7.62 -12.26 -4.06
N CYS A 46 7.89 -11.26 -3.20
CA CYS A 46 9.14 -11.22 -2.43
C CYS A 46 9.27 -12.43 -1.47
N ILE A 47 8.16 -12.92 -0.92
CA ILE A 47 8.15 -14.11 -0.05
C ILE A 47 8.43 -15.38 -0.87
N LEU A 48 7.77 -15.56 -2.02
CA LEU A 48 7.97 -16.74 -2.87
C LEU A 48 9.33 -16.75 -3.57
N PHE A 49 9.82 -15.58 -3.96
CA PHE A 49 11.07 -15.39 -4.69
C PHE A 49 12.00 -14.47 -3.89
N PRO A 50 12.63 -14.98 -2.83
CA PRO A 50 13.49 -14.16 -1.97
C PRO A 50 14.71 -13.59 -2.71
N GLY A 51 15.07 -14.16 -3.86
CA GLY A 51 16.08 -13.60 -4.78
C GLY A 51 15.81 -12.15 -5.20
N ILE A 52 14.54 -11.74 -5.30
CA ILE A 52 14.13 -10.38 -5.70
C ILE A 52 14.63 -9.34 -4.69
N VAL A 53 14.66 -9.68 -3.39
CA VAL A 53 15.06 -8.76 -2.32
C VAL A 53 16.45 -9.05 -1.77
N LEU A 54 16.92 -10.30 -1.86
CA LEU A 54 18.19 -10.73 -1.28
C LEU A 54 19.40 -10.60 -2.23
N TRP A 55 19.23 -10.16 -3.48
CA TRP A 55 20.36 -10.00 -4.40
C TRP A 55 21.34 -8.92 -3.93
N LEU A 56 20.83 -7.76 -3.51
CA LEU A 56 21.66 -6.63 -3.05
C LEU A 56 22.31 -6.91 -1.68
N PRO A 57 21.60 -7.41 -0.64
CA PRO A 57 22.23 -7.81 0.60
C PRO A 57 23.33 -8.86 0.41
N ARG A 58 23.15 -9.82 -0.50
CA ARG A 58 24.21 -10.79 -0.83
C ARG A 58 25.42 -10.18 -1.52
N LEU A 59 25.27 -9.05 -2.20
CA LEU A 59 26.37 -8.33 -2.82
C LEU A 59 27.14 -7.47 -1.79
N VAL A 60 26.43 -6.87 -0.83
CA VAL A 60 27.00 -5.92 0.14
C VAL A 60 27.52 -6.59 1.41
N TYR A 61 26.85 -7.66 1.87
CA TYR A 61 27.18 -8.41 3.08
C TYR A 61 27.66 -9.84 2.80
N GLY A 62 27.88 -10.17 1.53
CA GLY A 62 28.45 -11.45 1.08
C GLY A 62 29.96 -11.51 1.28
#